data_AF-A0A9D7A9E7-F1
#
_entry.id   AF-A0A9D7A9E7-F1
#
_cell.length_a   1.000
_cell.length_b   1.000
_cell.length_c   1.000
_cell.angle_alpha   90.00
_cell.angle_beta   90.00
_cell.angle_gamma   90.00
#
_symmetry.space_group_name_H-M   'P 1'
#
loop_
_entity.id
_entity.type
_entity.pdbx_description
1 polymer ?
#
loop_
_entity_poly.entity_id
_entity_poly.type
_entity_poly.pdbx_seq_one_letter_code
_entity_poly.pdbx_strand_id
1 'polypeptide(L)'
;MNAIRRNTVAIAIATAAFGGFGGQAFAQEATYELPQPAVSTKTRAEVRAELLQARQEGTVLATEADFQRQPAFVAAKSRAEVAAESRADVVASRALTAEPYGFDAPQVAVLQGSARVVASAAR
;
A
#
# COMPACT_ATOMS: atom_id res chain seq x y z
N MET A 1 -61.73 49.08 -32.38
CA MET A 1 -60.82 49.32 -31.23
C MET A 1 -60.27 48.03 -30.58
N ASN A 2 -60.07 46.93 -31.34
CA ASN A 2 -59.69 45.62 -30.75
C ASN A 2 -58.33 45.08 -31.24
N ALA A 3 -57.66 45.74 -32.19
CA ALA A 3 -56.37 45.31 -32.73
C ALA A 3 -55.16 45.91 -31.97
N ILE A 4 -55.25 47.17 -31.54
CA ILE A 4 -54.15 47.87 -30.84
C ILE A 4 -53.89 47.27 -29.45
N ARG A 5 -54.93 46.84 -28.72
CA ARG A 5 -54.79 46.20 -27.40
C ARG A 5 -54.24 44.77 -27.46
N ARG A 6 -54.41 44.06 -28.58
CA ARG A 6 -53.92 42.66 -28.74
C ARG A 6 -52.41 42.62 -29.00
N ASN A 7 -51.86 43.58 -29.74
CA ASN A 7 -50.42 43.63 -29.99
C ASN A 7 -49.58 44.06 -28.77
N THR A 8 -50.13 44.89 -27.88
CA THR A 8 -49.43 45.29 -26.64
C THR A 8 -49.29 44.13 -25.66
N VAL A 9 -50.27 43.23 -25.59
CA VAL A 9 -50.23 42.03 -24.73
C VAL A 9 -49.21 41.01 -25.25
N ALA A 10 -49.09 40.84 -26.57
CA ALA A 10 -48.12 39.92 -27.16
C ALA A 10 -46.66 40.34 -26.92
N ILE A 11 -46.37 41.64 -26.91
CA ILE A 11 -45.02 42.18 -26.65
C ILE A 11 -44.65 42.04 -25.17
N ALA A 12 -45.60 42.20 -24.23
CA ALA A 12 -45.33 42.05 -22.79
C ALA A 12 -45.04 40.61 -22.37
N ILE A 13 -45.61 39.61 -23.05
CA ILE A 13 -45.41 38.19 -22.72
C ILE A 13 -44.04 37.68 -23.22
N ALA A 14 -43.54 38.20 -24.35
CA ALA A 14 -42.24 37.80 -24.88
C ALA A 14 -41.05 38.29 -24.03
N THR A 15 -41.15 39.48 -23.42
CA THR A 15 -40.10 40.00 -22.52
C THR A 15 -40.06 39.28 -21.16
N ALA A 16 -41.20 38.75 -20.70
CA ALA A 16 -41.27 37.98 -19.46
C ALA A 16 -40.70 36.56 -19.60
N ALA A 17 -40.72 35.97 -20.81
CA ALA A 17 -40.30 34.58 -21.03
C ALA A 17 -38.78 34.39 -21.22
N PHE A 18 -38.02 35.45 -21.52
CA PHE A 18 -36.56 35.34 -21.74
C PHE A 18 -35.70 36.02 -20.65
N GLY A 19 -36.28 36.78 -19.73
CA GLY A 19 -35.55 37.41 -18.62
C GLY A 19 -35.18 36.47 -17.46
N GLY A 20 -35.63 35.21 -17.49
CA GLY A 20 -35.53 34.28 -16.36
C GLY A 20 -34.35 33.30 -16.38
N PHE A 21 -33.56 33.24 -17.46
CA PHE A 21 -32.41 32.32 -17.57
C PHE A 21 -31.07 33.00 -17.31
N GLY A 22 -31.07 34.06 -16.49
CA GLY A 22 -29.85 34.60 -15.90
C GLY A 22 -29.25 33.57 -14.97
N GLY A 23 -28.17 32.92 -15.42
CA GLY A 23 -27.47 31.88 -14.69
C GLY A 23 -27.20 32.31 -13.25
N GLN A 24 -27.81 31.60 -12.31
CA GLN A 24 -27.26 31.53 -10.96
C GLN A 24 -25.97 30.71 -11.12
N ALA A 25 -24.87 31.40 -11.38
CA ALA A 25 -23.55 30.86 -11.09
C ALA A 25 -23.52 30.71 -9.57
N PHE A 26 -23.97 29.56 -9.08
CA PHE A 26 -23.65 29.17 -7.72
C PHE A 26 -22.13 29.05 -7.68
N ALA A 27 -21.47 30.05 -7.12
CA ALA A 27 -20.19 29.80 -6.49
C ALA A 27 -20.50 28.87 -5.30
N GLN A 28 -20.64 27.57 -5.56
CA GLN A 28 -20.47 26.58 -4.52
C GLN A 28 -19.01 26.68 -4.11
N GLU A 29 -18.73 27.56 -3.14
CA GLU A 29 -17.51 27.44 -2.36
C GLU A 29 -17.52 26.02 -1.79
N ALA A 30 -16.54 25.21 -2.20
CA ALA A 30 -16.18 23.99 -1.52
C ALA A 30 -15.59 24.38 -0.15
N THR A 31 -16.44 24.84 0.76
CA THR A 31 -16.10 24.84 2.17
C THR A 31 -15.85 23.38 2.53
N TYR A 32 -14.60 23.06 2.84
CA TYR A 32 -14.30 21.80 3.48
C TYR A 32 -15.10 21.78 4.79
N GLU A 33 -16.11 20.91 4.86
CA GLU A 33 -16.62 20.47 6.15
C GLU A 33 -15.45 19.75 6.83
N LEU A 34 -14.72 20.50 7.66
CA LEU A 34 -13.79 19.91 8.61
C LEU A 34 -14.59 18.88 9.41
N PRO A 35 -14.07 17.66 9.61
CA PRO A 35 -14.72 16.67 10.45
C PRO A 35 -15.10 17.32 11.77
N GLN A 36 -16.40 17.29 12.12
CA GLN A 36 -16.85 17.81 13.40
C GLN A 36 -16.03 17.14 14.52
N PRO A 37 -15.63 17.89 15.57
CA PRO A 37 -14.90 17.32 16.68
C PRO A 37 -15.72 16.18 17.29
N ALA A 38 -15.26 14.94 17.12
CA ALA A 38 -15.89 13.78 17.71
C ALA A 38 -15.64 13.81 19.22
N VAL A 39 -16.71 13.95 20.01
CA VAL A 39 -16.63 13.88 21.47
C VAL A 39 -16.82 12.43 21.89
N SER A 40 -15.81 11.85 22.54
CA SER A 40 -15.93 10.51 23.14
C SER A 40 -16.96 10.55 24.27
N THR A 41 -17.89 9.60 24.26
CA THR A 41 -18.83 9.38 25.38
C THR A 41 -18.20 8.58 26.52
N LYS A 42 -17.03 7.96 26.29
CA LYS A 42 -16.34 7.12 27.28
C LYS A 42 -15.31 7.89 28.08
N THR A 43 -15.17 7.53 29.36
CA THR A 43 -14.10 8.02 30.22
C THR A 43 -12.75 7.41 29.82
N ARG A 44 -11.65 8.06 30.20
CA ARG A 44 -10.29 7.52 29.98
C ARG A 44 -10.06 6.18 30.69
N ALA A 45 -10.78 5.94 31.79
CA ALA A 45 -10.71 4.68 32.52
C ALA A 45 -11.38 3.55 31.74
N GLU A 46 -12.59 3.79 31.23
CA GLU A 46 -13.32 2.83 30.38
C GLU A 46 -12.53 2.45 29.13
N VAL A 47 -11.98 3.44 28.41
CA VAL A 47 -11.17 3.19 27.21
C VAL A 47 -9.95 2.31 27.52
N ARG A 48 -9.31 2.49 28.68
CA ARG A 48 -8.17 1.66 29.09
C ARG A 48 -8.60 0.23 29.43
N ALA A 49 -9.74 0.06 30.08
CA ALA A 49 -10.29 -1.25 30.41
C ALA A 49 -10.63 -2.04 29.14
N GLU A 50 -11.32 -1.40 28.19
CA GLU A 50 -11.66 -2.02 26.90
C GLU A 50 -10.42 -2.34 26.07
N LEU A 51 -9.43 -1.45 26.04
CA LEU A 51 -8.17 -1.72 25.34
C LEU A 51 -7.42 -2.91 25.96
N LEU A 52 -7.42 -3.05 27.29
CA LEU A 52 -6.82 -4.20 27.95
C LEU A 52 -7.55 -5.49 27.57
N GLN A 53 -8.88 -5.47 27.60
CA GLN A 53 -9.71 -6.59 27.20
C GLN A 53 -9.45 -6.99 25.74
N ALA A 54 -9.47 -6.04 24.81
CA ALA A 54 -9.20 -6.30 23.40
C ALA A 54 -7.80 -6.89 23.15
N ARG A 55 -6.80 -6.49 23.95
CA ARG A 55 -5.45 -7.09 23.91
C ARG A 55 -5.44 -8.54 24.39
N GLN A 56 -6.20 -8.85 25.44
CA GLN A 56 -6.35 -10.22 25.94
C GLN A 56 -7.09 -11.12 24.94
N GLU A 57 -8.12 -10.57 24.29
CA GLU A 57 -8.89 -11.26 23.25
C GLU A 57 -8.16 -11.34 21.90
N GLY A 58 -7.07 -10.58 21.72
CA GLY A 58 -6.33 -10.50 20.46
C GLY A 58 -7.11 -9.81 19.34
N THR A 59 -8.13 -9.02 19.67
CA THR A 59 -9.04 -8.35 18.72
C THR A 59 -8.62 -6.91 18.40
N VAL A 60 -7.52 -6.43 18.98
CA VAL A 60 -6.94 -5.14 18.61
C VAL A 60 -6.58 -5.18 17.14
N LEU A 61 -7.29 -4.37 16.34
CA LEU A 61 -6.96 -4.18 14.93
C LEU A 61 -5.53 -3.67 14.83
N ALA A 62 -4.70 -4.54 14.29
CA ALA A 62 -3.28 -4.39 14.25
C ALA A 62 -2.90 -3.27 13.26
N THR A 63 -1.81 -2.56 13.53
CA THR A 63 -1.33 -1.46 12.68
C THR A 63 -0.89 -1.97 11.31
N GLU A 64 -0.64 -1.07 10.35
CA GLU A 64 -0.09 -1.47 9.05
C GLU A 64 1.20 -2.32 9.19
N ALA A 65 2.01 -2.06 10.21
CA ALA A 65 3.19 -2.85 10.53
C ALA A 65 2.87 -4.31 10.92
N ASP A 66 1.70 -4.56 11.50
CA ASP A 66 1.27 -5.90 11.88
C ASP A 66 0.71 -6.67 10.67
N PHE A 67 0.08 -5.99 9.71
CA PHE A 67 -0.32 -6.60 8.43
C PHE A 67 0.88 -6.94 7.54
N GLN A 68 1.93 -6.12 7.60
CA GLN A 68 3.18 -6.36 6.86
C GLN A 68 4.10 -7.36 7.55
N ARG A 69 3.73 -7.85 8.75
CA ARG A 69 4.51 -8.85 9.47
C ARG A 69 4.45 -10.19 8.75
N GLN A 70 5.35 -10.37 7.79
CA GLN A 70 5.54 -11.66 7.13
C GLN A 70 6.04 -12.69 8.15
N PRO A 71 5.67 -13.98 7.98
CA PRO A 71 6.24 -15.03 8.80
C PRO A 71 7.77 -15.00 8.71
N ALA A 72 8.43 -15.36 9.82
CA ALA A 72 9.87 -15.51 9.80
C ALA A 72 10.28 -16.48 8.68
N PHE A 73 11.28 -16.09 7.89
CA PHE A 73 11.80 -16.96 6.83
C PHE A 73 12.35 -18.26 7.44
N VAL A 74 11.86 -19.40 6.96
CA VAL A 74 12.37 -20.72 7.32
C VAL A 74 12.90 -21.38 6.05
N ALA A 75 14.19 -21.71 6.05
CA ALA A 75 14.80 -22.41 4.93
C ALA A 75 14.25 -23.84 4.86
N ALA A 76 13.72 -24.22 3.70
CA ALA A 76 13.25 -25.58 3.46
C ALA A 76 14.40 -26.59 3.28
N LYS A 77 15.56 -26.12 2.83
CA LYS A 77 16.75 -26.94 2.57
C LYS A 77 17.85 -26.69 3.60
N SER A 78 18.58 -27.74 3.95
CA SER A 78 19.77 -27.63 4.78
C SER A 78 20.92 -26.95 4.02
N ARG A 79 21.91 -26.43 4.75
CA ARG A 79 23.12 -25.84 4.12
C ARG A 79 23.89 -26.86 3.28
N ALA A 80 23.87 -28.14 3.68
CA ALA A 80 24.53 -29.21 2.96
C ALA A 80 23.85 -29.48 1.61
N GLU A 81 22.52 -29.48 1.57
CA GLU A 81 21.74 -29.65 0.34
C GLU A 81 21.96 -28.49 -0.63
N VAL A 82 21.91 -27.25 -0.15
CA VAL A 82 22.18 -26.06 -0.98
C VAL A 82 23.60 -26.10 -1.56
N ALA A 83 24.58 -26.56 -0.78
CA ALA A 83 25.96 -26.71 -1.26
C ALA A 83 26.13 -27.85 -2.26
N ALA A 84 25.31 -28.90 -2.19
CA ALA A 84 25.32 -29.98 -3.17
C ALA A 84 24.70 -29.52 -4.50
N GLU A 85 23.56 -28.85 -4.44
CA GLU A 85 22.85 -28.28 -5.58
C GLU A 85 23.71 -27.25 -6.31
N SER A 86 24.31 -26.30 -5.60
CA SER A 86 25.16 -25.28 -6.23
C SER A 86 26.37 -25.85 -6.97
N ARG A 87 26.99 -26.93 -6.45
CA ARG A 87 28.08 -27.61 -7.16
C ARG A 87 27.57 -28.32 -8.42
N ALA A 88 26.41 -28.97 -8.35
CA ALA A 88 25.80 -29.62 -9.51
C ALA A 88 25.50 -28.59 -10.61
N ASP A 89 24.95 -27.43 -10.23
CA ASP A 89 24.63 -26.34 -11.16
C ASP A 89 25.87 -25.72 -11.77
N VAL A 90 26.95 -25.54 -11.01
CA VAL A 90 28.23 -25.04 -11.54
C VAL A 90 28.79 -26.00 -12.58
N VAL A 91 28.73 -27.32 -12.33
CA VAL A 91 29.18 -28.33 -13.30
C VAL A 91 28.31 -28.31 -14.56
N ALA A 92 26.98 -28.27 -14.40
CA ALA A 92 26.04 -28.22 -15.52
C ALA A 92 26.19 -26.93 -16.34
N SER A 93 26.33 -25.79 -15.68
CA SER A 93 26.51 -24.48 -16.31
C SER A 93 27.83 -24.42 -17.09
N ARG A 94 28.91 -24.97 -16.52
CA ARG A 94 30.21 -25.05 -17.21
C ARG A 94 30.16 -25.91 -18.46
N ALA A 95 29.43 -27.03 -18.43
CA ALA A 95 29.23 -27.87 -19.62
C ALA A 95 28.50 -27.13 -20.74
N LEU A 96 27.59 -26.21 -20.40
CA LEU A 96 26.84 -25.40 -21.37
C LEU A 96 27.62 -24.19 -21.89
N THR A 97 28.58 -23.68 -21.11
CA THR A 97 29.39 -22.48 -21.44
C THR A 97 30.82 -22.81 -21.87
N ALA A 98 31.13 -24.10 -22.08
CA ALA A 98 32.43 -24.53 -22.57
C ALA A 98 32.62 -24.13 -24.03
N GLU A 99 33.20 -22.95 -24.24
CA GLU A 99 33.69 -22.54 -25.56
C GLU A 99 34.93 -23.36 -25.93
N PRO A 100 35.05 -23.85 -27.19
CA PRO A 100 36.16 -24.72 -27.62
C PRO A 100 37.56 -24.08 -27.49
N TYR A 101 37.63 -22.76 -27.26
CA TYR A 101 38.87 -22.03 -27.04
C TYR A 101 38.82 -21.14 -25.77
N GLY A 102 37.94 -21.45 -24.82
CA GLY A 102 37.81 -20.71 -23.56
C GLY A 102 38.99 -20.91 -22.62
N PHE A 103 39.42 -19.85 -21.92
CA PHE A 103 40.44 -19.92 -20.89
C PHE A 103 39.89 -20.69 -19.67
N ASP A 104 40.27 -21.97 -19.53
CA ASP A 104 39.94 -22.75 -18.35
C ASP A 104 40.62 -22.14 -17.12
N ALA A 105 39.85 -21.42 -16.29
CA ALA A 105 40.35 -20.92 -15.02
C ALA A 105 40.75 -22.10 -14.12
N PRO A 106 41.89 -22.02 -13.40
CA PRO A 106 42.35 -23.09 -12.53
C PRO A 106 41.30 -23.39 -11.46
N GLN A 107 41.05 -24.68 -11.22
CA GLN A 107 40.18 -25.18 -10.16
C GLN A 107 40.62 -24.58 -8.83
N VAL A 108 39.90 -23.60 -8.29
CA VAL A 108 40.16 -23.11 -6.93
C VAL A 108 39.76 -24.24 -5.99
N ALA A 109 40.75 -24.95 -5.46
CA ALA A 109 40.53 -25.95 -4.43
C ALA A 109 39.80 -25.28 -3.26
N VAL A 110 38.52 -25.59 -3.10
CA VAL A 110 37.72 -25.12 -1.98
C VAL A 110 38.32 -25.77 -0.73
N LEU A 111 39.18 -25.02 -0.04
CA LEU A 111 39.66 -25.40 1.28
C LEU A 111 38.41 -25.66 2.13
N GLN A 112 38.28 -26.88 2.63
CA GLN A 112 37.29 -27.24 3.65
C GLN A 112 37.68 -26.53 4.96
N GLY A 113 37.57 -25.21 4.98
CA GLY A 113 37.80 -24.38 6.15
C GLY A 113 36.61 -24.54 7.08
N SER A 114 36.79 -25.31 8.14
CA SER A 114 35.93 -25.32 9.32
C SER A 114 35.79 -23.88 9.84
N ALA A 115 34.71 -23.21 9.47
CA ALA A 115 34.38 -21.89 9.98
C ALA A 115 34.06 -22.02 11.47
N ARG A 116 35.04 -21.73 12.33
CA ARG A 116 34.79 -21.50 13.75
C ARG A 116 34.01 -20.19 13.87
N VAL A 117 32.73 -20.30 14.19
CA VAL A 117 31.91 -19.16 14.61
C VAL A 117 32.48 -18.67 15.94
N VAL A 118 33.22 -17.56 15.90
CA VAL A 118 33.61 -16.84 17.11
C VAL A 118 32.39 -16.03 17.53
N ALA A 119 31.67 -16.52 18.54
CA ALA A 119 30.62 -15.74 19.19
C ALA A 119 31.26 -14.52 19.86
N SER A 120 31.04 -13.32 19.30
CA SER A 120 31.35 -12.08 19.99
C SER A 120 30.30 -11.87 21.09
N ALA A 121 30.67 -12.18 22.33
CA ALA A 121 29.89 -11.80 23.50
C ALA A 121 29.83 -10.27 23.58
N ALA A 122 28.62 -9.72 23.51
CA ALA A 122 28.35 -8.32 23.81
C ALA A 122 28.69 -8.05 25.28
N ARG A 123 29.33 -6.92 25.55
CA ARG A 123 29.54 -6.37 26.88
C ARG A 123 29.05 -4.93 26.89
#